data_AF-A0A2N1LDY9-F1
#
_entry.id   AF-A0A2N1LDY9-F1
#
_cell.length_a   1.000
_cell.length_b   1.000
_cell.length_c   1.000
_cell.angle_alpha   90.00
_cell.angle_beta   90.00
_cell.angle_gamma   90.00
#
_symmetry.space_group_name_H-M   'P 1'
#
loop_
_entity.id
_entity.type
_entity.pdbx_description
1 polymer ?
#
loop_
_entity_poly.entity_id
_entity_poly.type
_entity_poly.pdbx_seq_one_letter_code
_entity_poly.pdbx_strand_id
1 'polypeptide(L)'
;MTAMLQQSLSGKQPIHFMPTEVSDDIEGYSSYILRITSSLINGQKVVVNITGIRPFFDVEVSENHSLSLLKTILAHILSVTLKNTTKFGFEDICAFPLQGYHIEKKAYIRVKT
;
A
#
# COMPACT_ATOMS: atom_id res chain seq x y z
N MET A 1 30.06 5.38 -23.95
CA MET A 1 29.19 4.19 -23.79
C MET A 1 27.92 4.67 -23.14
N THR A 2 26.88 4.93 -23.94
CA THR A 2 25.59 5.41 -23.42
C THR A 2 24.88 4.22 -22.79
N ALA A 3 24.58 4.29 -21.49
CA ALA A 3 23.90 3.22 -20.77
C ALA A 3 22.56 2.92 -21.48
N MET A 4 22.32 1.67 -21.89
CA MET A 4 21.06 1.23 -22.54
C MET A 4 19.84 1.76 -21.78
N LEU A 5 19.92 1.79 -20.44
CA LEU A 5 18.92 2.39 -19.57
C LEU A 5 18.57 3.86 -19.93
N GLN A 6 19.58 4.71 -20.13
CA GLN A 6 19.35 6.12 -20.48
C GLN A 6 18.66 6.28 -21.84
N GLN A 7 19.03 5.44 -22.82
CA GLN A 7 18.41 5.48 -24.13
C GLN A 7 16.94 5.03 -24.07
N SER A 8 16.66 3.94 -23.35
CA SER A 8 15.28 3.46 -23.14
C SER A 8 14.43 4.50 -22.40
N LEU A 9 14.97 5.14 -21.36
CA LEU A 9 14.31 6.21 -20.63
C LEU A 9 14.00 7.42 -21.53
N SER A 10 15.00 7.89 -22.31
CA SER A 10 14.82 9.02 -23.23
C SER A 10 13.79 8.70 -24.33
N GLY A 11 13.76 7.47 -24.81
CA GLY A 11 12.81 7.00 -25.81
C GLY A 11 11.45 6.59 -25.26
N LYS A 12 11.23 6.73 -23.93
CA LYS A 12 10.04 6.24 -23.19
C LYS A 12 9.70 4.78 -23.52
N GLN A 13 10.72 3.98 -23.80
CA GLN A 13 10.57 2.57 -24.11
C GLN A 13 10.37 1.78 -22.81
N PRO A 14 9.58 0.69 -22.85
CA PRO A 14 9.50 -0.23 -21.72
C PRO A 14 10.89 -0.74 -21.31
N ILE A 15 11.12 -0.85 -20.00
CA ILE A 15 12.33 -1.43 -19.44
C ILE A 15 11.94 -2.73 -18.76
N HIS A 16 12.37 -3.85 -19.34
CA HIS A 16 12.12 -5.18 -18.79
C HIS A 16 13.27 -5.58 -17.87
N PHE A 17 12.95 -6.09 -16.69
CA PHE A 17 13.90 -6.55 -15.69
C PHE A 17 13.26 -7.63 -14.81
N MET A 18 14.09 -8.40 -14.10
CA MET A 18 13.65 -9.44 -13.18
C MET A 18 14.05 -9.05 -11.75
N PRO A 19 13.10 -8.79 -10.83
CA PRO A 19 13.41 -8.45 -9.44
C PRO A 19 14.33 -9.49 -8.80
N THR A 20 15.41 -9.06 -8.15
CA THR A 20 16.32 -9.94 -7.40
C THR A 20 16.22 -9.70 -5.89
N GLU A 21 15.82 -8.49 -5.50
CA GLU A 21 15.64 -8.11 -4.11
C GLU A 21 14.54 -7.05 -4.00
N VAL A 22 13.79 -7.09 -2.91
CA VAL A 22 12.73 -6.13 -2.58
C VAL A 22 12.99 -5.64 -1.16
N SER A 23 12.99 -4.32 -0.98
CA SER A 23 13.08 -3.66 0.31
C SER A 23 12.08 -2.51 0.37
N ASP A 24 11.90 -1.94 1.54
CA ASP A 24 11.05 -0.78 1.76
C ASP A 24 11.81 0.36 2.43
N ASP A 25 11.28 1.57 2.27
CA ASP A 25 11.80 2.80 2.84
C ASP A 25 10.63 3.76 3.14
N ILE A 26 10.86 4.72 4.03
CA ILE A 26 9.88 5.75 4.38
C ILE A 26 10.49 7.11 4.08
N GLU A 27 9.96 7.77 3.05
CA GLU A 27 10.37 9.13 2.73
C GLU A 27 9.54 10.13 3.55
N GLY A 28 10.22 10.82 4.48
CA GLY A 28 9.58 11.79 5.38
C GLY A 28 8.62 11.15 6.39
N TYR A 29 7.41 11.68 6.50
CA TYR A 29 6.45 11.30 7.56
C TYR A 29 5.30 10.37 7.10
N SER A 30 5.22 10.01 5.81
CA SER A 30 4.04 9.27 5.31
C SER A 30 4.16 8.62 3.93
N SER A 31 5.30 8.72 3.22
CA SER A 31 5.41 8.15 1.88
C SER A 31 6.16 6.82 1.94
N TYR A 32 5.41 5.71 1.91
CA TYR A 32 6.01 4.39 1.76
C TYR A 32 6.58 4.23 0.34
N ILE A 33 7.83 3.76 0.27
CA ILE A 33 8.52 3.45 -0.98
C ILE A 33 8.83 1.96 -0.99
N LEU A 34 8.32 1.25 -2.00
CA LEU A 34 8.78 -0.10 -2.29
C LEU A 34 9.95 -0.01 -3.27
N ARG A 35 11.13 -0.47 -2.85
CA ARG A 35 12.34 -0.47 -3.64
C ARG A 35 12.59 -1.86 -4.20
N ILE A 36 12.67 -1.96 -5.53
CA ILE A 36 13.00 -3.20 -6.23
C ILE A 36 14.39 -3.07 -6.84
N THR A 37 15.30 -3.95 -6.45
CA THR A 37 16.64 -4.05 -7.04
C THR A 37 16.68 -5.19 -8.05
N SER A 38 17.40 -4.97 -9.15
CA SER A 38 17.53 -5.94 -10.24
C SER A 38 18.80 -5.69 -11.06
N SER A 39 19.09 -6.59 -11.99
CA SER A 39 20.03 -6.40 -13.09
C SER A 39 19.31 -6.51 -14.44
N LEU A 40 19.62 -5.59 -15.35
CA LEU A 40 19.17 -5.65 -16.74
C LEU A 40 19.91 -6.75 -17.52
N ILE A 41 19.41 -7.10 -18.72
CA ILE A 41 20.00 -8.13 -19.59
C ILE A 41 21.48 -7.87 -19.95
N ASN A 42 21.93 -6.62 -19.84
CA ASN A 42 23.33 -6.22 -20.09
C ASN A 42 24.18 -6.17 -18.80
N GLY A 43 23.66 -6.66 -17.68
CA GLY A 43 24.33 -6.68 -16.37
C GLY A 43 24.29 -5.37 -15.58
N GLN A 44 23.68 -4.30 -16.11
CA GLN A 44 23.55 -3.05 -15.35
C GLN A 44 22.61 -3.24 -14.16
N LYS A 45 23.05 -2.85 -12.96
CA LYS A 45 22.18 -2.80 -11.78
C LYS A 45 21.17 -1.66 -11.90
N VAL A 46 19.92 -1.93 -11.57
CA VAL A 46 18.83 -0.96 -11.55
C VAL A 46 18.11 -1.03 -10.21
N VAL A 47 17.65 0.14 -9.75
CA VAL A 47 16.82 0.29 -8.56
C VAL A 47 15.57 1.03 -8.97
N VAL A 48 14.40 0.42 -8.73
CA VAL A 48 13.09 0.98 -9.06
C VAL A 48 12.37 1.32 -7.77
N ASN A 49 12.05 2.60 -7.59
CA ASN A 49 11.25 3.07 -6.46
C ASN A 49 9.79 3.16 -6.91
N ILE A 50 8.93 2.35 -6.29
CA ILE A 50 7.48 2.44 -6.45
C ILE A 50 6.94 3.29 -5.30
N THR A 51 6.37 4.43 -5.66
CA THR A 51 5.76 5.38 -4.74
C THR A 51 4.23 5.38 -4.89
N GLY A 52 3.53 6.06 -3.99
CA GLY A 52 2.05 6.14 -4.02
C GLY A 52 1.34 4.88 -3.51
N ILE A 53 2.08 3.91 -2.99
CA ILE A 53 1.53 2.77 -2.26
C ILE A 53 0.99 3.29 -0.92
N ARG A 54 -0.26 2.94 -0.62
CA ARG A 54 -0.90 3.25 0.66
C ARG A 54 -1.24 1.95 1.38
N PRO A 55 -0.54 1.63 2.48
CA PRO A 55 -0.93 0.53 3.35
C PRO A 55 -2.37 0.73 3.85
N PHE A 56 -3.07 -0.38 4.03
CA PHE A 56 -4.40 -0.38 4.61
C PHE A 56 -4.62 -1.65 5.43
N PHE A 57 -5.61 -1.60 6.30
CA PHE A 57 -6.12 -2.78 7.01
C PHE A 57 -7.64 -2.72 7.11
N ASP A 58 -8.27 -3.88 7.26
CA ASP A 58 -9.72 -4.02 7.32
C ASP A 58 -10.14 -4.41 8.74
N VAL A 59 -11.19 -3.76 9.27
CA VAL A 59 -11.76 -4.03 10.59
C VAL A 59 -13.17 -4.54 10.43
N GLU A 60 -13.47 -5.74 10.94
CA GLU A 60 -14.81 -6.31 10.90
C GLU A 60 -15.77 -5.47 11.73
N VAL A 61 -16.95 -5.14 11.17
CA VAL A 61 -18.02 -4.48 11.90
C VAL A 61 -18.81 -5.56 12.63
N SER A 62 -18.66 -5.63 13.95
CA SER A 62 -19.46 -6.55 14.77
C SER A 62 -20.95 -6.18 14.73
N GLU A 63 -21.84 -7.16 14.83
CA GLU A 63 -23.30 -6.96 14.82
C GLU A 63 -23.81 -5.98 15.89
N ASN A 64 -23.08 -5.83 17.00
CA ASN A 64 -23.47 -4.96 18.12
C ASN A 64 -23.08 -3.48 17.95
N HIS A 65 -22.37 -3.12 16.88
CA HIS A 65 -21.88 -1.75 16.69
C HIS A 65 -22.34 -1.19 15.35
N SER A 66 -22.82 0.06 15.38
CA SER A 66 -23.06 0.79 14.13
C SER A 66 -21.74 1.14 13.48
N LEU A 67 -21.73 1.12 12.14
CA LEU A 67 -20.55 1.44 11.34
C LEU A 67 -20.05 2.87 11.61
N SER A 68 -20.96 3.81 11.90
CA SER A 68 -20.62 5.17 12.32
C SER A 68 -19.89 5.21 13.66
N LEU A 69 -20.34 4.44 14.66
CA LEU A 69 -19.70 4.40 15.98
C LEU A 69 -18.28 3.85 15.87
N LEU A 70 -18.10 2.77 15.11
CA LEU A 70 -16.80 2.17 14.91
C LEU A 70 -15.83 3.12 14.18
N LYS A 71 -16.28 3.84 13.15
CA LYS A 71 -15.48 4.89 12.49
C LYS A 71 -15.03 5.97 13.48
N THR A 72 -15.91 6.44 14.37
CA THR A 72 -15.54 7.45 15.38
C THR A 72 -14.48 6.93 16.34
N ILE A 73 -14.60 5.68 16.80
CA ILE A 73 -13.62 5.03 17.68
C ILE A 73 -12.27 4.91 16.97
N LEU A 74 -12.26 4.41 15.73
CA LEU A 74 -11.05 4.28 14.92
C LEU A 74 -10.41 5.65 14.66
N ALA A 75 -11.21 6.66 14.31
CA ALA A 75 -10.73 8.02 14.07
C ALA A 75 -10.04 8.59 15.32
N HIS A 76 -10.61 8.36 16.51
CA HIS A 76 -10.01 8.81 17.77
C HIS A 76 -8.66 8.12 18.03
N ILE A 77 -8.59 6.78 17.94
CA ILE A 77 -7.36 6.00 18.17
C ILE A 77 -6.25 6.42 17.18
N LEU A 78 -6.59 6.51 15.90
CA LEU A 78 -5.65 6.86 14.85
C LEU A 78 -5.18 8.31 14.94
N SER A 79 -6.05 9.25 15.33
CA SER A 79 -5.66 10.65 15.51
C SER A 79 -4.64 10.83 16.63
N VAL A 80 -4.80 10.10 17.74
CA VAL A 80 -3.83 10.10 18.85
C VAL A 80 -2.48 9.54 18.39
N THR A 81 -2.49 8.46 17.60
CA THR A 81 -1.27 7.76 17.18
C THR A 81 -0.53 8.50 16.07
N LEU A 82 -1.26 8.97 15.04
CA LEU A 82 -0.68 9.56 13.83
C LEU A 82 -0.46 11.07 13.92
N LYS A 83 -0.96 11.71 15.01
CA LYS A 83 -0.88 13.15 15.30
C LYS A 83 -1.45 14.07 14.21
N ASN A 84 -2.15 13.52 13.21
CA ASN A 84 -2.78 14.26 12.13
C ASN A 84 -3.95 13.43 11.54
N THR A 85 -5.13 14.04 11.46
CA THR A 85 -6.38 13.45 10.97
C THR A 85 -6.43 13.31 9.44
N THR A 86 -5.58 14.01 8.69
CA THR A 86 -5.53 13.92 7.22
C THR A 86 -4.70 12.75 6.71
N LYS A 87 -4.04 12.01 7.62
CA LYS A 87 -3.18 10.87 7.31
C LYS A 87 -3.93 9.55 7.14
N PHE A 88 -5.25 9.52 7.33
CA PHE A 88 -6.00 8.29 7.14
C PHE A 88 -7.40 8.52 6.58
N GLY A 89 -7.96 7.49 5.96
CA GLY A 89 -9.29 7.50 5.39
C GLY A 89 -10.03 6.19 5.65
N PHE A 90 -11.36 6.25 5.62
CA PHE A 90 -12.22 5.10 5.81
C PHE A 90 -12.99 4.78 4.54
N GLU A 91 -13.12 3.50 4.22
CA GLU A 91 -13.94 2.97 3.14
C GLU A 91 -14.78 1.79 3.66
N ASP A 92 -16.05 1.76 3.31
CA ASP A 92 -16.96 0.69 3.73
C ASP A 92 -16.93 -0.41 2.67
N ILE A 93 -16.64 -1.64 3.10
CA ILE A 93 -16.51 -2.78 2.19
C ILE A 93 -17.29 -3.99 2.72
N CYS A 94 -17.61 -4.92 1.83
CA CYS A 94 -18.12 -6.23 2.20
C CYS A 94 -17.18 -7.33 1.66
N ALA A 95 -16.71 -8.21 2.55
CA ALA A 95 -15.75 -9.27 2.21
C ALA A 95 -16.07 -10.57 2.96
N PHE A 96 -15.53 -11.69 2.47
CA PHE A 96 -15.60 -12.96 3.17
C PHE A 96 -14.51 -13.01 4.25
N PRO A 97 -14.83 -13.38 5.51
CA PRO A 97 -13.81 -13.63 6.51
C PRO A 97 -12.87 -14.75 6.05
N LEU A 98 -11.57 -14.61 6.37
CA LEU A 98 -10.58 -15.66 6.06
C LEU A 98 -10.78 -16.91 6.93
N GLN A 99 -11.29 -16.74 8.14
CA GLN A 99 -11.51 -17.82 9.09
C GLN A 99 -12.97 -18.27 9.06
N GLY A 100 -13.17 -19.59 8.97
CA GLY A 100 -14.50 -20.20 8.96
C GLY A 100 -15.09 -20.32 7.56
N TYR A 101 -16.19 -21.06 7.46
CA TYR A 101 -16.96 -21.19 6.22
C TYR A 101 -18.17 -20.26 6.29
N HIS A 102 -18.10 -19.16 5.56
CA HIS A 102 -19.16 -18.17 5.48
C HIS A 102 -19.77 -18.14 4.08
N ILE A 103 -21.09 -18.30 4.00
CA ILE A 103 -21.84 -18.21 2.74
C ILE A 103 -22.19 -16.75 2.38
N GLU A 104 -22.06 -15.83 3.32
CA GLU A 104 -22.36 -14.41 3.16
C GLU A 104 -21.13 -13.55 3.45
N LYS A 105 -21.05 -12.39 2.78
CA LYS A 105 -20.04 -11.38 3.06
C LYS A 105 -20.40 -10.61 4.31
N LYS A 106 -19.39 -10.32 5.13
CA LYS A 106 -19.52 -9.44 6.29
C LYS A 106 -19.10 -8.02 5.96
N ALA A 107 -19.61 -7.05 6.71
CA ALA A 107 -19.22 -5.65 6.60
C ALA A 107 -17.88 -5.40 7.30
N TYR A 108 -17.02 -4.61 6.65
CA TYR A 108 -15.75 -4.15 7.19
C TYR A 108 -15.57 -2.65 6.93
N ILE A 109 -14.76 -2.02 7.77
CA ILE A 109 -14.22 -0.69 7.50
C ILE A 109 -12.76 -0.87 7.10
N ARG A 110 -12.42 -0.47 5.88
CA ARG A 110 -11.05 -0.35 5.41
C ARG A 110 -10.46 0.96 5.86
N VAL A 111 -9.37 0.89 6.61
CA VAL A 111 -8.58 2.03 7.06
C VAL A 111 -7.37 2.17 6.13
N LYS A 112 -7.30 3.27 5.38
CA LYS A 112 -6.15 3.61 4.53
C LYS A 112 -5.27 4.62 5.27
N THR A 113 -3.96 4.43 5.27
CA THR A 113 -2.97 5.33 5.91
C THR A 113 -2.05 6.00 4.89
#